data_AF-A0A653PWY8-F1
#
_entry.id   AF-A0A653PWY8-F1
#
_cell.length_a   1.000
_cell.length_b   1.000
_cell.length_c   1.000
_cell.angle_alpha   90.00
_cell.angle_beta   90.00
_cell.angle_gamma   90.00
#
_symmetry.space_group_name_H-M   'P 1'
#
loop_
_entity.id
_entity.type
_entity.pdbx_description
1 polymer ?
#
loop_
_entity_poly.entity_id
_entity_poly.type
_entity_poly.pdbx_seq_one_letter_code
_entity_poly.pdbx_strand_id
1 'polypeptide(L)'
;MKNIVFIVLLFFSCKISAQIFTNRDSNSTVPKFTIENGKTHIYHKVGGKTELGFTFNEVPQVFDYGDGRTRAKMTVTVTDKVAKRTFVITYTLFRQTQKYGAGIEYTIDFHDKRPTKVLNEYFDGK
;
A
#
# COMPACT_ATOMS: atom_id res chain seq x y z
N MET A 1 -21.25 16.65 -48.51
CA MET A 1 -19.84 16.59 -48.09
C MET A 1 -19.79 15.78 -46.81
N LYS A 2 -19.07 14.64 -46.82
CA LYS A 2 -19.17 13.59 -45.80
C LYS A 2 -18.12 13.87 -44.72
N ASN A 3 -18.55 14.37 -43.56
CA ASN A 3 -17.66 14.71 -42.45
C ASN A 3 -17.12 13.43 -41.82
N ILE A 4 -15.84 13.12 -42.07
CA ILE A 4 -15.11 12.07 -41.39
C ILE A 4 -14.67 12.64 -40.04
N VAL A 5 -15.31 12.21 -38.97
CA VAL A 5 -14.87 12.50 -37.60
C VAL A 5 -13.72 11.54 -37.28
N PHE A 6 -12.49 12.07 -37.23
CA PHE A 6 -11.33 11.36 -36.71
C PHE A 6 -11.43 11.31 -35.17
N ILE A 7 -11.86 10.17 -34.63
CA ILE A 7 -11.75 9.87 -33.20
C ILE A 7 -10.35 9.33 -32.96
N VAL A 8 -9.43 10.19 -32.52
CA VAL A 8 -8.12 9.77 -32.01
C VAL A 8 -8.32 9.33 -30.56
N LEU A 9 -8.51 8.03 -30.35
CA LEU A 9 -8.57 7.41 -29.03
C LEU A 9 -7.14 7.19 -28.52
N LEU A 10 -6.56 8.22 -27.89
CA LEU A 10 -5.29 8.13 -27.16
C LEU A 10 -5.49 7.28 -25.90
N PHE A 11 -5.34 5.96 -26.04
CA PHE A 11 -5.11 5.07 -24.89
C PHE A 11 -3.73 5.37 -24.30
N PHE A 12 -3.66 6.36 -23.41
CA PHE A 12 -2.52 6.53 -22.52
C PHE A 12 -2.45 5.32 -21.59
N SER A 13 -1.71 4.28 -21.99
CA SER A 13 -1.25 3.23 -21.10
C SER A 13 -0.13 3.80 -20.23
N CYS A 14 -0.52 4.60 -19.23
CA CYS A 14 0.42 5.08 -18.23
C CYS A 14 0.90 3.88 -17.43
N LYS A 15 2.10 3.37 -17.73
CA LYS A 15 2.78 2.38 -16.89
C LYS A 15 3.11 3.08 -15.57
N ILE A 16 2.23 2.91 -14.58
CA ILE A 16 2.50 3.34 -13.21
C ILE A 16 3.74 2.56 -12.75
N SER A 17 4.86 3.27 -12.59
CA SER A 17 6.08 2.71 -12.00
C SER A 17 5.75 2.14 -10.62
N ALA A 18 6.31 0.97 -10.30
CA ALA A 18 6.13 0.39 -8.98
C ALA A 18 6.65 1.34 -7.90
N GLN A 19 5.82 1.65 -6.92
CA GLN A 19 6.22 2.41 -5.73
C GLN A 19 6.68 1.42 -4.67
N ILE A 20 7.89 1.61 -4.13
CA ILE A 20 8.49 0.70 -3.16
C ILE A 20 8.68 1.45 -1.84
N PHE A 21 8.13 0.89 -0.77
CA PHE A 21 8.22 1.43 0.58
C PHE A 21 9.02 0.46 1.45
N THR A 22 10.15 0.93 1.99
CA THR A 22 11.04 0.13 2.85
C THR A 22 10.85 0.54 4.30
N ASN A 23 10.77 -0.43 5.19
CA ASN A 23 10.55 -0.16 6.61
C ASN A 23 11.77 0.57 7.20
N ARG A 24 11.50 1.54 8.06
CA ARG A 24 12.53 2.29 8.78
C ARG A 24 13.23 1.43 9.83
N ASP A 25 12.53 0.46 10.40
CA ASP A 25 13.13 -0.56 11.26
C ASP A 25 13.64 -1.73 10.42
N SER A 26 14.96 -1.86 10.35
CA SER A 26 15.62 -2.94 9.64
C SER A 26 15.34 -4.32 10.24
N ASN A 27 14.86 -4.41 11.49
CA ASN A 27 14.53 -5.66 12.17
C ASN A 27 13.05 -6.01 12.11
N SER A 28 12.20 -5.13 11.57
CA SER A 28 10.76 -5.36 11.46
C SER A 28 10.44 -6.67 10.72
N THR A 29 9.38 -7.34 11.19
CA THR A 29 8.80 -8.51 10.53
C THR A 29 8.06 -8.16 9.25
N VAL A 30 7.82 -6.87 8.97
CA VAL A 30 7.20 -6.34 7.75
C VAL A 30 8.20 -5.41 7.06
N PRO A 31 9.21 -5.96 6.34
CA PRO A 31 10.36 -5.19 5.85
C PRO A 31 10.02 -4.19 4.74
N LYS A 32 8.96 -4.44 3.96
CA LYS A 32 8.55 -3.58 2.85
C LYS A 32 7.12 -3.83 2.41
N PHE A 33 6.56 -2.87 1.70
CA PHE A 33 5.40 -3.08 0.85
C PHE A 33 5.58 -2.38 -0.50
N THR A 34 4.85 -2.81 -1.52
CA THR A 34 4.89 -2.22 -2.85
C THR A 34 3.49 -1.92 -3.36
N ILE A 35 3.40 -0.91 -4.22
CA ILE A 35 2.21 -0.62 -5.01
C ILE A 35 2.61 -0.74 -6.47
N GLU A 36 2.06 -1.72 -7.18
CA GLU A 36 2.34 -1.96 -8.59
C GLU A 36 1.11 -2.54 -9.29
N ASN A 37 0.88 -2.17 -10.55
CA ASN A 37 -0.20 -2.70 -11.38
C ASN A 37 -1.60 -2.65 -10.72
N GLY A 38 -1.88 -1.59 -9.95
CA GLY A 38 -3.15 -1.41 -9.24
C GLY A 38 -3.33 -2.34 -8.04
N LYS A 39 -2.25 -2.95 -7.54
CA LYS A 39 -2.25 -3.85 -6.39
C LYS A 39 -1.30 -3.35 -5.31
N THR A 40 -1.61 -3.73 -4.08
CA THR A 40 -0.73 -3.52 -2.93
C THR A 40 -0.19 -4.87 -2.44
N HIS A 41 1.13 -4.98 -2.30
CA HIS A 41 1.79 -6.20 -1.82
C HIS A 41 2.52 -5.92 -0.51
N ILE A 42 2.23 -6.69 0.54
CA ILE A 42 2.94 -6.61 1.83
C ILE A 42 3.86 -7.82 1.95
N TYR A 43 5.12 -7.56 2.28
CA TYR A 43 6.13 -8.59 2.47
C TYR A 43 6.43 -8.80 3.95
N HIS A 44 6.76 -10.03 4.31
CA HIS A 44 7.10 -10.44 5.67
C HIS A 44 8.49 -11.06 5.74
N LYS A 45 9.14 -10.97 6.90
CA LYS A 45 10.32 -11.79 7.20
C LYS A 45 9.90 -13.13 7.80
N VAL A 46 10.26 -14.21 7.11
CA VAL A 46 10.06 -15.60 7.56
C VAL A 46 11.42 -16.30 7.52
N GLY A 47 11.90 -16.78 8.68
CA GLY A 47 13.20 -17.44 8.76
C GLY A 47 14.38 -16.60 8.23
N GLY A 48 14.33 -15.28 8.40
CA GLY A 48 15.35 -14.35 7.90
C GLY A 48 15.23 -13.96 6.41
N LYS A 49 14.30 -14.57 5.66
CA LYS A 49 14.04 -14.26 4.25
C LYS A 49 12.83 -13.36 4.11
N THR A 50 12.84 -12.49 3.10
CA THR A 50 11.68 -11.64 2.77
C THR A 50 10.79 -12.38 1.77
N GLU A 51 9.54 -12.61 2.15
CA GLU A 51 8.54 -13.35 1.37
C GLU A 51 7.26 -12.53 1.20
N LEU A 52 6.50 -12.78 0.14
CA LEU A 52 5.20 -12.14 -0.08
C LEU A 52 4.18 -12.72 0.90
N GLY A 53 3.60 -11.89 1.78
CA GLY A 53 2.59 -12.33 2.73
C GLY A 53 1.17 -11.99 2.33
N PHE A 54 0.92 -10.76 1.86
CA PHE A 54 -0.42 -10.32 1.45
C PHE A 54 -0.40 -9.63 0.09
N THR A 55 -1.46 -9.83 -0.67
CA THR A 55 -1.75 -9.10 -1.91
C THR A 55 -3.19 -8.60 -1.87
N PHE A 56 -3.37 -7.31 -2.12
CA PHE A 56 -4.67 -6.67 -2.21
C PHE A 56 -4.86 -6.15 -3.63
N ASN A 57 -6.03 -6.40 -4.22
CA ASN A 57 -6.39 -5.92 -5.56
C ASN A 57 -6.92 -4.47 -5.52
N GLU A 58 -6.26 -3.64 -4.72
CA GLU A 58 -6.59 -2.25 -4.50
C GLU A 58 -5.33 -1.51 -4.01
N VAL A 59 -5.38 -0.18 -4.13
CA VAL A 59 -4.30 0.73 -3.74
C VAL A 59 -4.86 1.87 -2.89
N PRO A 60 -4.05 2.46 -1.99
CA PRO A 60 -4.43 3.68 -1.27
C PRO A 60 -4.91 4.78 -2.21
N GLN A 61 -6.10 5.29 -1.90
CA GLN A 61 -6.74 6.38 -2.61
C GLN A 61 -6.37 7.70 -1.96
N VAL A 62 -6.14 8.73 -2.78
CA VAL A 62 -5.87 10.06 -2.27
C VAL A 62 -7.12 10.63 -1.61
N PHE A 63 -6.98 11.09 -0.38
CA PHE A 63 -8.08 11.72 0.38
C PHE A 63 -7.83 13.18 0.69
N ASP A 64 -6.58 13.65 0.53
CA ASP A 64 -6.23 15.03 0.83
C ASP A 64 -5.04 15.53 -0.01
N TYR A 65 -5.15 16.79 -0.42
CA TYR A 65 -4.15 17.56 -1.16
C TYR A 65 -3.98 18.92 -0.47
N GLY A 66 -3.03 19.01 0.44
CA GLY A 66 -2.81 20.22 1.25
C GLY A 66 -1.36 20.38 1.68
N ASP A 67 -0.93 21.61 1.96
CA ASP A 67 0.37 21.92 2.58
C ASP A 67 1.60 21.36 1.84
N GLY A 68 1.54 21.33 0.51
CA GLY A 68 2.61 20.73 -0.31
C GLY A 68 2.71 19.20 -0.19
N ARG A 69 1.67 18.55 0.32
CA ARG A 69 1.57 17.10 0.52
C ARG A 69 0.38 16.52 -0.24
N THR A 70 0.53 15.26 -0.64
CA THR A 70 -0.57 14.43 -1.15
C THR A 70 -0.69 13.22 -0.24
N ARG A 71 -1.84 13.04 0.41
CA ARG A 71 -2.07 11.99 1.41
C ARG A 71 -3.04 10.96 0.89
N ALA A 72 -2.67 9.68 0.98
CA ALA A 72 -3.49 8.56 0.53
C ALA A 72 -3.72 7.55 1.65
N LYS A 73 -4.86 6.86 1.61
CA LYS A 73 -5.27 5.86 2.60
C LYS A 73 -5.98 4.69 1.94
N MET A 74 -5.77 3.50 2.51
CA MET A 74 -6.55 2.29 2.24
C MET A 74 -6.84 1.59 3.56
N THR A 75 -7.99 0.93 3.65
CA THR A 75 -8.31 0.04 4.76
C THR A 75 -8.85 -1.26 4.21
N VAL A 76 -8.13 -2.35 4.46
CA VAL A 76 -8.48 -3.69 3.96
C VAL A 76 -8.68 -4.61 5.15
N THR A 77 -9.69 -5.49 5.07
CA THR A 77 -9.89 -6.55 6.04
C THR A 77 -9.87 -7.90 5.36
N VAL A 78 -9.09 -8.82 5.89
CA VAL A 78 -9.00 -10.22 5.45
C VAL A 78 -9.33 -11.13 6.62
N THR A 79 -10.19 -12.11 6.41
CA THR A 79 -10.58 -13.07 7.44
C THR A 79 -10.25 -14.47 6.96
N ASP A 80 -9.56 -15.25 7.78
CA ASP A 80 -9.34 -16.68 7.57
C ASP A 80 -9.88 -17.49 8.74
N LYS A 81 -9.58 -18.79 8.80
CA LYS A 81 -10.03 -19.65 9.91
C LYS A 81 -9.40 -19.28 11.26
N VAL A 82 -8.28 -18.57 11.26
CA VAL A 82 -7.47 -18.30 12.45
C VAL A 82 -7.79 -16.92 13.04
N ALA A 83 -7.95 -15.91 12.19
CA ALA A 83 -8.12 -14.54 12.62
C ALA A 83 -8.76 -13.64 11.55
N LYS A 84 -9.36 -12.55 12.01
CA LYS A 84 -9.67 -11.37 11.22
C LYS A 84 -8.48 -10.41 11.29
N ARG A 85 -8.03 -9.94 10.14
CA ARG A 85 -6.86 -9.07 9.97
C ARG A 85 -7.29 -7.78 9.31
N THR A 86 -7.01 -6.64 9.93
CA THR A 86 -7.32 -5.32 9.38
C THR A 86 -6.02 -4.55 9.17
N PHE A 87 -5.86 -4.01 7.97
CA PHE A 87 -4.71 -3.21 7.57
C PHE A 87 -5.20 -1.79 7.26
N VAL A 88 -4.64 -0.80 7.92
CA VAL A 88 -4.79 0.61 7.56
C VAL A 88 -3.47 1.08 6.99
N ILE A 89 -3.43 1.24 5.66
CA ILE A 89 -2.23 1.67 4.94
C ILE A 89 -2.38 3.15 4.61
N THR A 90 -1.38 3.93 4.97
CA THR A 90 -1.32 5.36 4.65
C THR A 90 0.00 5.69 3.99
N TYR A 91 -0.02 6.61 3.02
CA TYR A 91 1.21 7.23 2.55
C TYR A 91 1.01 8.71 2.27
N THR A 92 2.11 9.46 2.36
CA THR A 92 2.19 10.88 2.09
C THR A 92 3.33 11.12 1.11
N LEU A 93 3.03 11.72 -0.04
CA LEU A 93 4.01 12.29 -0.94
C LEU A 93 4.28 13.74 -0.52
N PHE A 94 5.53 14.04 -0.20
CA PHE A 94 6.01 15.40 0.01
C PHE A 94 6.40 16.00 -1.35
N ARG A 95 5.54 16.85 -1.93
CA ARG A 95 5.68 17.33 -3.32
C ARG A 95 6.96 18.16 -3.55
N GLN A 96 7.47 18.84 -2.52
CA GLN A 96 8.72 19.60 -2.63
C GLN A 96 9.95 18.70 -2.83
N THR A 97 10.00 17.56 -2.13
CA THR A 97 11.15 16.66 -2.16
C THR A 97 10.93 15.42 -3.03
N GLN A 98 9.70 15.21 -3.52
CA GLN A 98 9.26 14.00 -4.20
C GLN A 98 9.58 12.72 -3.41
N LYS A 99 9.53 12.80 -2.08
CA LYS A 99 9.76 11.68 -1.16
C LYS A 99 8.44 11.19 -0.60
N TYR A 100 8.38 9.90 -0.29
CA TYR A 100 7.23 9.32 0.37
C TYR A 100 7.54 8.95 1.81
N GLY A 101 6.59 9.21 2.71
CA GLY A 101 6.53 8.58 4.02
C GLY A 101 5.24 7.78 4.13
N ALA A 102 5.30 6.58 4.68
CA ALA A 102 4.14 5.70 4.79
C ALA A 102 4.05 5.00 6.15
N GLY A 103 2.87 4.45 6.43
CA GLY A 103 2.63 3.65 7.61
C GLY A 103 1.60 2.54 7.36
N ILE A 104 1.76 1.44 8.08
CA ILE A 104 0.79 0.35 8.14
C ILE A 104 0.43 0.13 9.62
N GLU A 105 -0.83 0.35 9.96
CA GLU A 105 -1.42 -0.17 11.20
C GLU A 105 -2.05 -1.52 10.87
N TYR A 106 -1.55 -2.58 11.51
CA TYR A 106 -1.98 -3.95 11.28
C TYR A 106 -2.54 -4.54 12.57
N THR A 107 -3.85 -4.80 12.56
CA THR A 107 -4.59 -5.42 13.65
C THR A 107 -4.91 -6.88 13.33
N ILE A 108 -4.64 -7.78 14.27
CA ILE A 108 -4.97 -9.21 14.20
C ILE A 108 -5.91 -9.52 15.36
N ASP A 109 -7.15 -9.86 15.02
CA ASP A 109 -8.18 -10.29 15.96
C ASP A 109 -8.41 -11.79 15.81
N PHE A 110 -7.91 -12.57 16.77
CA PHE A 110 -7.96 -14.03 16.71
C PHE A 110 -9.38 -14.54 16.96
N HIS A 111 -9.78 -15.58 16.24
CA HIS A 111 -11.09 -16.22 16.45
C HIS A 111 -11.13 -17.12 17.71
N ASP A 112 -9.99 -17.31 18.37
CA ASP A 112 -9.88 -18.02 19.63
C ASP A 112 -9.69 -17.04 20.80
N LYS A 113 -9.25 -17.55 21.96
CA LYS A 113 -9.11 -16.74 23.19
C LYS A 113 -7.83 -15.89 23.25
N ARG A 114 -6.99 -15.89 22.20
CA ARG A 114 -5.77 -15.08 22.21
C ARG A 114 -6.11 -13.59 22.16
N PRO A 115 -5.34 -12.73 22.86
CA PRO A 115 -5.57 -11.30 22.79
C PRO A 115 -5.31 -10.77 21.38
N THR A 116 -6.09 -9.76 20.99
CA THR A 116 -5.88 -8.98 19.78
C THR A 116 -4.47 -8.40 19.77
N LYS A 117 -3.81 -8.43 18.61
CA LYS A 117 -2.48 -7.83 18.40
C LYS A 117 -2.59 -6.64 17.48
N VAL A 118 -1.84 -5.59 17.79
CA VAL A 118 -1.71 -4.39 16.95
C VAL A 118 -0.22 -4.15 16.70
N LEU A 119 0.11 -3.90 15.44
CA LEU A 119 1.46 -3.56 14.98
C LEU A 119 1.39 -2.25 14.19
N ASN A 120 2.33 -1.36 14.44
CA ASN A 120 2.47 -0.11 13.71
C ASN A 120 3.85 -0.07 13.05
N GLU A 121 3.86 0.05 11.74
CA GLU A 121 5.07 0.05 10.92
C GLU A 121 5.18 1.36 10.16
N TYR A 122 6.41 1.87 10.01
CA TYR A 122 6.70 3.13 9.33
C TYR A 122 7.73 2.93 8.24
N PHE A 123 7.49 3.53 7.09
CA PHE A 123 8.26 3.27 5.88
C PHE A 123 8.66 4.57 5.19
N ASP A 124 9.78 4.50 4.46
CA ASP A 124 10.18 5.51 3.49
C ASP A 124 10.04 4.93 2.08
N GLY A 125 9.46 5.71 1.17
CA GLY A 125 9.26 5.30 -0.22
C GLY A 125 10.08 6.12 -1.21
N LYS A 126 10.42 5.48 -2.33
CA LYS A 126 11.06 6.07 -3.51
C LYS A 126 10.17 5.92 -4.72
#